data_AF-A0A060N9B7-F1
#
_entry.id   AF-A0A060N9B7-F1
#
_cell.length_a   1.000
_cell.length_b   1.000
_cell.length_c   1.000
_cell.angle_alpha   90.00
_cell.angle_beta   90.00
_cell.angle_gamma   90.00
#
_symmetry.space_group_name_H-M   'P 1'
#
loop_
_entity.id
_entity.type
_entity.pdbx_description
1 polymer ?
#
loop_
_entity_poly.entity_id
_entity_poly.type
_entity_poly.pdbx_seq_one_letter_code
_entity_poly.pdbx_strand_id
1 'polypeptide(L)'
;MFANIIPKGKTKTKINNIEIPTTVMTWDKFQRTILPTAENIEVKVDNPNRLMALVTESIKDSENILKWDNPFSWYYHGGIDAEIRKRVEDAGGRYENNDIRCSLIWEGYTDLDLHCITPRGREIYWSDKRYESGYLDIDMNGIDRNSSTPVENIRWATGEAPNGHYRFFVHNYSERTNGYEGTPFKIELEINGKIYNYVGEPLRNKNKIIVFEFDYIRGQEPIINNSNTASIDINEEWNLQEEFVKVNGITTSPNFWGNNQFSKNGQHIFFILDKCKDLSKGKGRGFFNEMLKPELREIRKTLEAYTSQTSIEGVEDANACGLGYSQEGNWDLVLRVTSEGSTRFIKIDRWD
;
A
#
# COMPACT_ATOMS: atom_id res chain seq x y z
N MET A 1 -18.29 59.22 -26.63
CA MET A 1 -19.25 58.10 -26.53
C MET A 1 -18.46 56.86 -26.13
N PHE A 2 -18.56 56.40 -24.89
CA PHE A 2 -18.42 55.01 -24.41
C PHE A 2 -18.46 55.05 -22.87
N ALA A 3 -19.54 55.62 -22.33
CA ALA A 3 -19.97 55.39 -20.96
C ALA A 3 -21.26 54.58 -21.11
N ASN A 4 -21.21 53.29 -20.73
CA ASN A 4 -22.34 52.35 -20.47
C ASN A 4 -22.01 50.91 -20.88
N ILE A 5 -20.90 50.34 -20.40
CA ILE A 5 -20.80 48.88 -20.29
C ILE A 5 -20.91 48.54 -18.81
N ILE A 6 -22.10 48.09 -18.41
CA ILE A 6 -22.36 47.58 -17.06
C ILE A 6 -21.91 46.12 -17.04
N PRO A 7 -20.96 45.71 -16.18
CA PRO A 7 -20.58 44.31 -16.05
C PRO A 7 -21.77 43.47 -15.60
N LYS A 8 -22.00 42.32 -16.25
CA LYS A 8 -22.99 41.33 -15.78
C LYS A 8 -22.67 40.96 -14.33
N GLY A 9 -23.62 41.24 -13.44
CA GLY A 9 -23.53 40.95 -12.02
C GLY A 9 -23.26 39.47 -11.75
N LYS A 10 -22.63 39.20 -10.59
CA LYS A 10 -22.27 37.89 -10.06
C LYS A 10 -23.46 36.92 -10.04
N THR A 11 -23.71 36.23 -11.16
CA THR A 11 -24.33 34.92 -11.13
C THR A 11 -23.32 33.94 -10.57
N LYS A 12 -23.66 33.24 -9.49
CA LYS A 12 -22.92 32.07 -9.00
C LYS A 12 -22.84 31.06 -10.15
N THR A 13 -21.77 31.11 -10.92
CA THR A 13 -21.49 30.12 -11.95
C THR A 13 -21.25 28.80 -11.21
N LYS A 14 -22.10 27.82 -11.48
CA LYS A 14 -21.77 26.41 -11.22
C LYS A 14 -20.35 26.19 -11.75
N ILE A 15 -19.48 25.67 -10.91
CA ILE A 15 -18.17 25.18 -11.33
C ILE A 15 -18.48 24.06 -12.32
N ASN A 16 -18.42 24.37 -13.61
CA ASN A 16 -18.34 23.35 -14.63
C ASN A 16 -17.00 22.67 -14.38
N ASN A 17 -17.02 21.36 -14.08
CA ASN A 17 -15.84 20.53 -14.23
C ASN A 17 -15.36 20.69 -15.68
N ILE A 18 -14.34 21.50 -15.89
CA ILE A 18 -13.65 21.56 -17.17
C ILE A 18 -12.89 20.23 -17.23
N GLU A 19 -13.47 19.23 -17.89
CA GLU A 19 -12.76 18.02 -18.27
C GLU A 19 -11.69 18.44 -19.28
N ILE A 20 -10.48 18.70 -18.79
CA ILE A 20 -9.32 18.88 -19.66
C ILE A 20 -9.09 17.51 -20.33
N PRO A 21 -9.06 17.42 -21.67
CA PRO A 21 -8.95 16.15 -22.35
C PRO A 21 -7.67 15.45 -21.93
N THR A 22 -7.84 14.31 -21.26
CA THR A 22 -6.73 13.49 -20.79
C THR A 22 -6.26 12.63 -21.96
N THR A 23 -5.01 12.83 -22.38
CA THR A 23 -4.42 11.95 -23.41
C THR A 23 -3.98 10.65 -22.76
N VAL A 24 -4.50 9.52 -23.20
CA VAL A 24 -4.11 8.19 -22.69
C VAL A 24 -2.96 7.64 -23.55
N MET A 25 -1.92 7.11 -22.93
CA MET A 25 -0.79 6.45 -23.60
C MET A 25 -0.05 5.50 -22.68
N THR A 26 0.80 4.65 -23.22
CA THR A 26 1.64 3.74 -22.42
C THR A 26 2.92 4.41 -21.94
N TRP A 27 3.57 3.86 -20.90
CA TRP A 27 4.83 4.38 -20.37
C TRP A 27 5.90 4.47 -21.46
N ASP A 28 6.05 3.43 -22.30
CA ASP A 28 7.02 3.41 -23.39
C ASP A 28 6.81 4.56 -24.39
N LYS A 29 5.54 4.87 -24.70
CA LYS A 29 5.19 5.99 -25.58
C LYS A 29 5.49 7.32 -24.89
N PHE A 30 5.13 7.47 -23.61
CA PHE A 30 5.41 8.67 -22.82
C PHE A 30 6.92 8.96 -22.75
N GLN A 31 7.72 7.95 -22.40
CA GLN A 31 9.17 8.02 -22.28
C GLN A 31 9.82 8.46 -23.60
N ARG A 32 9.33 7.99 -24.74
CA ARG A 32 9.89 8.32 -26.06
C ARG A 32 9.45 9.67 -26.62
N THR A 33 8.21 10.09 -26.34
CA THR A 33 7.58 11.20 -27.07
C THR A 33 7.34 12.45 -26.24
N ILE A 34 7.22 12.32 -24.92
CA ILE A 34 6.85 13.44 -24.03
C ILE A 34 8.00 13.76 -23.09
N LEU A 35 8.50 12.74 -22.38
CA LEU A 35 9.53 12.88 -21.35
C LEU A 35 10.77 13.68 -21.80
N PRO A 36 11.32 13.52 -23.03
CA PRO A 36 12.51 14.25 -23.47
C PRO A 36 12.30 15.76 -23.61
N THR A 37 11.04 16.20 -23.71
CA THR A 37 10.64 17.60 -23.93
C THR A 37 9.84 18.18 -22.75
N ALA A 38 9.70 17.43 -21.66
CA ALA A 38 8.97 17.86 -20.49
C ALA A 38 9.84 18.85 -19.68
N GLU A 39 9.32 20.05 -19.43
CA GLU A 39 9.96 21.06 -18.59
C GLU A 39 9.57 20.87 -17.12
N ASN A 40 8.33 20.48 -16.87
CA ASN A 40 7.82 20.14 -15.55
C ASN A 40 6.88 18.94 -15.64
N ILE A 41 6.99 18.04 -14.68
CA ILE A 41 6.09 16.90 -14.51
C ILE A 41 5.59 16.94 -13.07
N GLU A 42 4.29 16.87 -12.91
CA GLU A 42 3.64 16.66 -11.62
C GLU A 42 2.78 15.41 -11.71
N VAL A 43 2.78 14.62 -10.64
CA VAL A 43 1.99 13.40 -10.56
C VAL A 43 0.80 13.62 -9.64
N LYS A 44 -0.35 13.07 -10.01
CA LYS A 44 -1.47 12.96 -9.08
C LYS A 44 -1.18 11.89 -8.04
N VAL A 45 -1.25 12.23 -6.76
CA VAL A 45 -1.12 11.27 -5.65
C VAL A 45 -2.54 10.89 -5.20
N ASP A 46 -3.05 9.78 -5.73
CA ASP A 46 -4.40 9.28 -5.42
C ASP A 46 -4.42 7.82 -4.93
N ASN A 47 -3.27 7.14 -4.96
CA ASN A 47 -3.12 5.79 -4.47
C ASN A 47 -1.94 5.67 -3.49
N PRO A 48 -2.20 5.60 -2.17
CA PRO A 48 -1.15 5.52 -1.16
C PRO A 48 -0.29 4.26 -1.27
N ASN A 49 -0.80 3.19 -1.88
CA ASN A 49 -0.08 1.91 -2.01
C ASN A 49 1.05 1.98 -3.05
N ARG A 50 1.01 3.02 -3.90
CA ARG A 50 2.09 3.33 -4.83
C ARG A 50 3.24 4.07 -4.15
N LEU A 51 3.04 4.61 -2.94
CA LEU A 51 4.12 5.30 -2.22
C LEU A 51 5.27 4.34 -1.97
N MET A 52 6.48 4.81 -2.20
CA MET A 52 7.69 4.01 -2.10
C MET A 52 8.86 4.89 -1.67
N ALA A 53 9.87 4.24 -1.09
CA ALA A 53 11.15 4.89 -0.81
C ALA A 53 12.31 3.99 -1.26
N LEU A 54 13.34 4.63 -1.79
CA LEU A 54 14.65 4.01 -1.99
C LEU A 54 15.42 4.03 -0.68
N VAL A 55 16.18 2.97 -0.43
CA VAL A 55 17.06 2.85 0.73
C VAL A 55 18.41 2.31 0.30
N THR A 56 19.45 2.64 1.07
CA THR A 56 20.82 2.23 0.77
C THR A 56 21.57 1.95 2.07
N GLU A 57 22.83 1.55 1.96
CA GLU A 57 23.72 1.30 3.08
C GLU A 57 23.85 2.51 4.02
N SER A 58 23.68 2.28 5.33
CA SER A 58 23.99 3.30 6.33
C SER A 58 25.49 3.36 6.63
N ILE A 59 26.18 2.23 6.46
CA ILE A 59 27.64 2.12 6.51
C ILE A 59 28.17 2.11 5.09
N LYS A 60 28.77 3.24 4.69
CA LYS A 60 29.39 3.41 3.38
C LYS A 60 30.38 2.28 3.08
N ASP A 61 30.34 1.78 1.84
CA ASP A 61 31.23 0.72 1.34
C ASP A 61 31.10 -0.63 2.09
N SER A 62 29.99 -0.85 2.81
CA SER A 62 29.67 -2.15 3.41
C SER A 62 29.41 -3.21 2.34
N GLU A 63 29.55 -4.48 2.73
CA GLU A 63 29.36 -5.59 1.81
C GLU A 63 27.91 -5.65 1.29
N ASN A 64 27.77 -5.73 -0.03
CA ASN A 64 26.46 -5.74 -0.67
C ASN A 64 25.74 -7.08 -0.43
N ILE A 65 24.58 -7.03 0.20
CA ILE A 65 23.71 -8.18 0.51
C ILE A 65 22.71 -8.50 -0.61
N LEU A 66 22.56 -7.61 -1.59
CA LEU A 66 21.56 -7.68 -2.66
C LEU A 66 22.07 -8.51 -3.84
N LYS A 67 21.15 -9.03 -4.64
CA LYS A 67 21.45 -9.83 -5.83
C LYS A 67 22.12 -9.05 -6.97
N TRP A 68 22.05 -7.72 -6.96
CA TRP A 68 22.55 -6.83 -8.00
C TRP A 68 23.75 -6.01 -7.51
N ASP A 69 24.45 -5.34 -8.43
CA ASP A 69 25.78 -4.77 -8.18
C ASP A 69 25.80 -3.40 -7.46
N ASN A 70 24.65 -2.93 -6.97
CA ASN A 70 24.53 -1.68 -6.22
C ASN A 70 23.83 -1.91 -4.87
N PRO A 71 24.09 -1.06 -3.85
CA PRO A 71 23.58 -1.27 -2.50
C PRO A 71 22.13 -0.75 -2.30
N PHE A 72 21.49 -0.26 -3.37
CA PHE A 72 20.16 0.32 -3.26
C PHE A 72 19.09 -0.75 -3.32
N SER A 73 18.12 -0.68 -2.43
CA SER A 73 16.86 -1.42 -2.49
C SER A 73 15.69 -0.46 -2.35
N TRP A 74 14.48 -1.01 -2.28
CA TRP A 74 13.28 -0.21 -2.14
C TRP A 74 12.24 -0.96 -1.34
N TYR A 75 11.32 -0.19 -0.77
CA TYR A 75 10.08 -0.71 -0.21
C TYR A 75 8.91 0.14 -0.68
N TYR A 76 7.74 -0.49 -0.74
CA TYR A 76 6.47 0.21 -0.91
C TYR A 76 5.86 0.45 0.47
N HIS A 77 5.16 1.58 0.63
CA HIS A 77 4.26 1.82 1.74
C HIS A 77 3.25 0.67 1.85
N GLY A 78 2.62 0.33 0.71
CA GLY A 78 1.74 -0.82 0.51
C GLY A 78 2.46 -2.17 0.37
N GLY A 79 3.69 -2.34 0.89
CA GLY A 79 4.34 -3.66 0.95
C GLY A 79 3.54 -4.68 1.78
N ILE A 80 2.53 -4.20 2.52
CA ILE A 80 1.50 -4.99 3.17
C ILE A 80 0.55 -5.57 2.12
N ASP A 81 -0.04 -4.73 1.27
CA ASP A 81 -1.04 -5.08 0.27
C ASP A 81 -0.55 -6.10 -0.75
N ALA A 82 0.67 -5.94 -1.28
CA ALA A 82 1.23 -6.89 -2.25
C ALA A 82 1.47 -8.28 -1.63
N GLU A 83 1.94 -8.33 -0.39
CA GLU A 83 2.17 -9.58 0.34
C GLU A 83 0.84 -10.21 0.79
N ILE A 84 -0.11 -9.41 1.27
CA ILE A 84 -1.46 -9.89 1.60
C ILE A 84 -2.13 -10.44 0.37
N ARG A 85 -2.13 -9.71 -0.75
CA ARG A 85 -2.69 -10.18 -2.02
C ARG A 85 -2.10 -11.53 -2.41
N LYS A 86 -0.77 -11.61 -2.46
CA LYS A 86 -0.06 -12.85 -2.79
C LYS A 86 -0.46 -13.98 -1.87
N ARG A 87 -0.44 -13.77 -0.54
CA ARG A 87 -0.81 -14.82 0.43
C ARG A 87 -2.28 -15.24 0.30
N VAL A 88 -3.20 -14.28 0.11
CA VAL A 88 -4.62 -14.57 -0.10
C VAL A 88 -4.82 -15.42 -1.37
N GLU A 89 -4.22 -15.02 -2.48
CA GLU A 89 -4.31 -15.74 -3.74
C GLU A 89 -3.66 -17.13 -3.65
N ASP A 90 -2.46 -17.24 -3.07
CA ASP A 90 -1.73 -18.51 -2.86
C ASP A 90 -2.50 -19.48 -1.94
N ALA A 91 -3.21 -18.94 -0.94
CA ALA A 91 -4.06 -19.72 -0.03
C ALA A 91 -5.42 -20.12 -0.65
N GLY A 92 -5.72 -19.63 -1.86
CA GLY A 92 -6.96 -19.89 -2.60
C GLY A 92 -8.16 -19.05 -2.18
N GLY A 93 -7.95 -17.97 -1.41
CA GLY A 93 -8.99 -16.99 -1.09
C GLY A 93 -9.15 -15.95 -2.19
N ARG A 94 -10.06 -14.99 -1.97
CA ARG A 94 -10.40 -14.00 -2.99
C ARG A 94 -10.09 -12.58 -2.53
N TYR A 95 -9.05 -12.00 -3.13
CA TYR A 95 -8.60 -10.62 -2.86
C TYR A 95 -9.48 -9.56 -3.53
N GLU A 96 -10.04 -9.83 -4.71
CA GLU A 96 -10.76 -8.84 -5.53
C GLU A 96 -12.30 -8.97 -5.46
N ASN A 97 -13.00 -7.94 -5.96
CA ASN A 97 -14.47 -7.88 -6.08
C ASN A 97 -15.18 -8.01 -4.71
N ASN A 98 -14.87 -7.07 -3.82
CA ASN A 98 -15.45 -6.99 -2.49
C ASN A 98 -16.18 -5.66 -2.28
N ASP A 99 -17.23 -5.68 -1.46
CA ASP A 99 -17.71 -4.48 -0.80
C ASP A 99 -16.83 -4.16 0.42
N ILE A 100 -16.49 -5.21 1.18
CA ILE A 100 -15.62 -5.19 2.36
C ILE A 100 -14.71 -6.42 2.31
N ARG A 101 -13.41 -6.24 2.51
CA ARG A 101 -12.46 -7.35 2.76
C ARG A 101 -11.52 -6.95 3.88
N CYS A 102 -11.24 -7.88 4.78
CA CYS A 102 -10.26 -7.69 5.83
C CYS A 102 -9.32 -8.89 5.82
N SER A 103 -8.03 -8.66 5.64
CA SER A 103 -7.03 -9.72 5.61
C SER A 103 -5.95 -9.47 6.65
N LEU A 104 -5.63 -10.51 7.41
CA LEU A 104 -4.64 -10.53 8.48
C LEU A 104 -3.44 -11.37 8.04
N ILE A 105 -2.22 -10.86 8.21
CA ILE A 105 -0.98 -11.62 8.01
C ILE A 105 -0.04 -11.46 9.20
N TRP A 106 0.76 -12.49 9.45
CA TRP A 106 1.80 -12.50 10.47
C TRP A 106 2.91 -13.48 10.07
N GLU A 107 3.95 -13.56 10.89
CA GLU A 107 5.04 -14.53 10.72
C GLU A 107 5.01 -15.60 11.81
N GLY A 108 5.42 -16.81 11.45
CA GLY A 108 5.50 -17.94 12.37
C GLY A 108 4.22 -18.75 12.48
N TYR A 109 4.22 -19.71 13.41
CA TYR A 109 3.16 -20.71 13.57
C TYR A 109 2.13 -20.34 14.64
N THR A 110 2.21 -19.11 15.16
CA THR A 110 1.23 -18.58 16.12
C THR A 110 -0.17 -18.64 15.51
N ASP A 111 -1.14 -18.96 16.34
CA ASP A 111 -2.56 -19.04 15.99
C ASP A 111 -3.20 -17.68 16.25
N LEU A 112 -3.11 -16.79 15.25
CA LEU A 112 -3.82 -15.52 15.26
C LEU A 112 -5.13 -15.70 14.49
N ASP A 113 -6.24 -15.38 15.14
CA ASP A 113 -7.55 -15.40 14.52
C ASP A 113 -7.99 -13.98 14.14
N LEU A 114 -8.53 -13.85 12.94
CA LEU A 114 -9.28 -12.69 12.49
C LEU A 114 -10.77 -12.90 12.78
N HIS A 115 -11.37 -11.92 13.44
CA HIS A 115 -12.78 -11.94 13.80
C HIS A 115 -13.51 -10.71 13.26
N CYS A 116 -14.79 -10.86 12.94
CA CYS A 116 -15.67 -9.75 12.60
C CYS A 116 -17.02 -9.84 13.33
N ILE A 117 -17.40 -8.80 14.06
CA ILE A 117 -18.78 -8.62 14.53
C ILE A 117 -19.55 -7.86 13.46
N THR A 118 -20.56 -8.52 12.90
CA THR A 118 -21.44 -8.02 11.84
C THR A 118 -22.49 -7.03 12.37
N PRO A 119 -23.18 -6.27 11.49
CA PRO A 119 -24.23 -5.32 11.89
C PRO A 119 -25.34 -5.91 12.76
N ARG A 120 -25.68 -7.19 12.60
CA ARG A 120 -26.69 -7.86 13.44
C ARG A 120 -26.11 -8.46 14.73
N GLY A 121 -24.85 -8.18 15.04
CA GLY A 121 -24.20 -8.51 16.30
C GLY A 121 -23.63 -9.93 16.40
N ARG A 122 -23.69 -10.73 15.32
CA ARG A 122 -23.06 -12.06 15.30
C ARG A 122 -21.63 -11.98 14.78
N GLU A 123 -20.82 -12.90 15.27
CA GLU A 123 -19.40 -13.00 14.96
C GLU A 123 -19.13 -13.95 13.80
N ILE A 124 -18.27 -13.55 12.87
CA ILE A 124 -17.63 -14.42 11.88
C ILE A 124 -16.22 -14.72 12.37
N TYR A 125 -15.92 -16.01 12.53
CA TYR A 125 -14.62 -16.51 13.03
C TYR A 125 -14.44 -18.00 12.69
N TRP A 126 -13.33 -18.61 13.10
CA TRP A 126 -12.95 -19.98 12.72
C TRP A 126 -14.07 -21.03 12.85
N SER A 127 -14.92 -20.98 13.90
CA SER A 127 -15.97 -21.98 14.10
C SER A 127 -17.30 -21.63 13.42
N ASP A 128 -17.48 -20.36 13.06
CA ASP A 128 -18.69 -19.83 12.42
C ASP A 128 -18.29 -18.92 11.25
N LYS A 129 -17.80 -19.57 10.18
CA LYS A 129 -17.09 -18.89 9.10
C LYS A 129 -18.00 -18.04 8.20
N ARG A 130 -19.33 -18.18 8.25
CA ARG A 130 -20.26 -17.53 7.31
C ARG A 130 -21.46 -16.92 8.00
N TYR A 131 -21.68 -15.62 7.78
CA TYR A 131 -22.88 -14.94 8.25
C TYR A 131 -23.13 -13.66 7.45
N GLU A 132 -24.40 -13.33 7.17
CA GLU A 132 -24.80 -12.13 6.39
C GLU A 132 -24.00 -11.93 5.10
N SER A 133 -23.84 -13.01 4.32
CA SER A 133 -23.02 -13.06 3.10
C SER A 133 -21.51 -12.82 3.30
N GLY A 134 -21.09 -12.53 4.53
CA GLY A 134 -19.70 -12.50 4.94
C GLY A 134 -19.14 -13.91 5.05
N TYR A 135 -17.85 -14.04 4.74
CA TYR A 135 -17.15 -15.32 4.76
C TYR A 135 -15.69 -15.16 5.19
N LEU A 136 -15.28 -15.91 6.23
CA LEU A 136 -13.87 -16.23 6.50
C LEU A 136 -13.42 -17.30 5.50
N ASP A 137 -12.90 -16.86 4.35
CA ASP A 137 -12.56 -17.74 3.23
C ASP A 137 -11.19 -18.40 3.37
N ILE A 138 -10.30 -17.79 4.15
CA ILE A 138 -9.02 -18.35 4.56
C ILE A 138 -8.86 -18.22 6.07
N ASP A 139 -8.38 -19.30 6.67
CA ASP A 139 -8.16 -19.53 8.10
C ASP A 139 -6.87 -20.36 8.20
N MET A 140 -5.87 -19.89 8.95
CA MET A 140 -4.53 -20.48 8.98
C MET A 140 -3.97 -20.56 10.41
N ASN A 141 -3.14 -21.58 10.64
CA ASN A 141 -2.53 -21.91 11.93
C ASN A 141 -3.49 -22.39 13.03
N GLY A 142 -4.77 -22.61 12.69
CA GLY A 142 -5.73 -23.39 13.48
C GLY A 142 -5.41 -24.89 13.50
N ILE A 143 -6.46 -25.73 13.44
CA ILE A 143 -6.31 -27.20 13.57
C ILE A 143 -5.76 -27.84 12.28
N ASP A 144 -6.20 -27.37 11.12
CA ASP A 144 -6.07 -28.11 9.86
C ASP A 144 -4.95 -27.62 8.94
N ARG A 145 -4.35 -26.45 9.22
CA ARG A 145 -3.35 -25.81 8.36
C ARG A 145 -2.29 -25.12 9.20
N ASN A 146 -1.01 -25.36 8.92
CA ASN A 146 0.11 -24.66 9.52
C ASN A 146 1.00 -24.06 8.44
N SER A 147 1.35 -22.79 8.58
CA SER A 147 2.20 -22.01 7.70
C SER A 147 3.14 -21.14 8.53
N SER A 148 4.36 -20.93 8.06
CA SER A 148 5.26 -19.92 8.63
C SER A 148 5.00 -18.52 8.08
N THR A 149 4.22 -18.40 7.01
CA THR A 149 3.77 -17.14 6.38
C THR A 149 2.24 -17.14 6.27
N PRO A 150 1.51 -17.17 7.39
CA PRO A 150 0.07 -17.30 7.42
C PRO A 150 -0.70 -16.08 6.92
N VAL A 151 -1.96 -16.32 6.56
CA VAL A 151 -2.97 -15.32 6.21
C VAL A 151 -4.36 -15.78 6.65
N GLU A 152 -5.18 -14.86 7.14
CA GLU A 152 -6.63 -15.04 7.24
C GLU A 152 -7.36 -13.96 6.45
N ASN A 153 -8.56 -14.26 5.96
CA ASN A 153 -9.31 -13.33 5.14
C ASN A 153 -10.81 -13.45 5.35
N ILE A 154 -11.45 -12.34 5.76
CA ILE A 154 -12.91 -12.20 5.85
C ILE A 154 -13.37 -11.23 4.76
N ARG A 155 -14.39 -11.62 3.97
CA ARG A 155 -14.91 -10.77 2.89
C ARG A 155 -16.42 -10.82 2.70
N TRP A 156 -16.94 -9.77 2.07
CA TRP A 156 -18.28 -9.67 1.47
C TRP A 156 -18.12 -9.32 0.00
N ALA A 157 -18.81 -10.05 -0.90
CA ALA A 157 -18.73 -9.73 -2.32
C ALA A 157 -19.35 -8.38 -2.66
N THR A 158 -18.94 -7.83 -3.81
CA THR A 158 -19.59 -6.66 -4.39
C THR A 158 -21.09 -6.90 -4.49
N GLY A 159 -21.89 -6.04 -3.87
CA GLY A 159 -23.35 -6.18 -3.84
C GLY A 159 -23.92 -6.88 -2.60
N GLU A 160 -23.08 -7.44 -1.72
CA GLU A 160 -23.53 -8.34 -0.66
C GLU A 160 -23.38 -7.80 0.77
N ALA A 161 -22.48 -6.85 1.04
CA ALA A 161 -22.31 -6.32 2.39
C ALA A 161 -23.58 -5.60 2.89
N PRO A 162 -24.16 -5.98 4.04
CA PRO A 162 -25.27 -5.24 4.65
C PRO A 162 -24.80 -3.90 5.22
N ASN A 163 -25.67 -2.89 5.16
CA ASN A 163 -25.42 -1.63 5.83
C ASN A 163 -25.41 -1.81 7.36
N GLY A 164 -24.55 -1.07 8.04
CA GLY A 164 -24.52 -1.00 9.50
C GLY A 164 -23.12 -1.05 10.08
N HIS A 165 -23.04 -1.38 11.35
CA HIS A 165 -21.83 -1.25 12.15
C HIS A 165 -20.98 -2.54 12.14
N TYR A 166 -19.71 -2.43 11.79
CA TYR A 166 -18.75 -3.54 11.73
C TYR A 166 -17.62 -3.35 12.73
N ARG A 167 -17.17 -4.44 13.36
CA ARG A 167 -15.98 -4.45 14.21
C ARG A 167 -15.07 -5.62 13.86
N PHE A 168 -13.88 -5.33 13.36
CA PHE A 168 -12.83 -6.31 13.16
C PHE A 168 -11.83 -6.28 14.32
N PHE A 169 -11.48 -7.46 14.81
CA PHE A 169 -10.51 -7.61 15.88
C PHE A 169 -9.63 -8.84 15.64
N VAL A 170 -8.41 -8.77 16.17
CA VAL A 170 -7.45 -9.87 16.13
C VAL A 170 -7.35 -10.49 17.51
N HIS A 171 -7.28 -11.81 17.56
CA HIS A 171 -7.10 -12.59 18.78
C HIS A 171 -5.87 -13.48 18.65
N ASN A 172 -4.92 -13.37 19.58
CA ASN A 172 -3.85 -14.35 19.67
C ASN A 172 -4.37 -15.55 20.47
N TYR A 173 -4.98 -16.52 19.81
CA TYR A 173 -5.56 -17.68 20.48
C TYR A 173 -4.51 -18.60 21.04
N SER A 174 -3.42 -18.84 20.33
CA SER A 174 -2.32 -19.67 20.81
C SER A 174 -0.99 -19.14 20.32
N GLU A 175 -0.25 -18.50 21.21
CA GLU A 175 1.13 -18.10 20.96
C GLU A 175 2.03 -19.32 20.86
N ARG A 176 2.74 -19.47 19.74
CA ARG A 176 3.58 -20.64 19.45
C ARG A 176 5.00 -20.29 19.02
N THR A 177 5.28 -19.01 18.75
CA THR A 177 6.53 -18.57 18.12
C THR A 177 7.36 -17.68 19.04
N ASN A 178 6.74 -16.66 19.63
CA ASN A 178 7.40 -15.54 20.29
C ASN A 178 7.28 -15.55 21.83
N GLY A 179 6.55 -16.51 22.39
CA GLY A 179 6.41 -16.66 23.85
C GLY A 179 5.76 -15.45 24.52
N TYR A 180 6.39 -14.92 25.57
CA TYR A 180 5.80 -13.80 26.34
C TYR A 180 5.77 -12.46 25.59
N GLU A 181 6.60 -12.30 24.56
CA GLU A 181 6.66 -11.07 23.75
C GLU A 181 5.39 -10.87 22.91
N GLY A 182 4.73 -11.96 22.52
CA GLY A 182 3.57 -11.92 21.62
C GLY A 182 3.96 -11.82 20.15
N THR A 183 2.97 -11.85 19.27
CA THR A 183 3.17 -11.93 17.82
C THR A 183 2.76 -10.63 17.15
N PRO A 184 3.67 -9.92 16.43
CA PRO A 184 3.31 -8.77 15.63
C PRO A 184 2.50 -9.21 14.40
N PHE A 185 1.63 -8.34 13.90
CA PHE A 185 0.74 -8.66 12.79
C PHE A 185 0.46 -7.43 11.94
N LYS A 186 0.00 -7.66 10.71
CA LYS A 186 -0.46 -6.62 9.79
C LYS A 186 -1.83 -6.97 9.27
N ILE A 187 -2.67 -5.97 9.09
CA ILE A 187 -4.04 -6.17 8.64
C ILE A 187 -4.44 -5.06 7.67
N GLU A 188 -5.13 -5.47 6.62
CA GLU A 188 -5.57 -4.62 5.53
C GLU A 188 -7.07 -4.75 5.39
N LEU A 189 -7.77 -3.62 5.46
CA LEU A 189 -9.20 -3.49 5.30
C LEU A 189 -9.49 -2.74 4.00
N GLU A 190 -10.21 -3.39 3.09
CA GLU A 190 -10.82 -2.79 1.92
C GLU A 190 -12.29 -2.44 2.23
N ILE A 191 -12.72 -1.20 1.94
CA ILE A 191 -14.13 -0.82 1.90
C ILE A 191 -14.38 -0.03 0.62
N ASN A 192 -15.30 -0.51 -0.23
CA ASN A 192 -15.65 0.14 -1.51
C ASN A 192 -14.40 0.47 -2.36
N GLY A 193 -13.40 -0.40 -2.36
CA GLY A 193 -12.12 -0.22 -3.09
C GLY A 193 -11.09 0.69 -2.40
N LYS A 194 -11.41 1.28 -1.24
CA LYS A 194 -10.43 2.01 -0.42
C LYS A 194 -9.75 1.09 0.57
N ILE A 195 -8.44 1.17 0.64
CA ILE A 195 -7.61 0.35 1.51
C ILE A 195 -7.20 1.12 2.76
N TYR A 196 -7.29 0.46 3.91
CA TYR A 196 -6.86 0.92 5.23
C TYR A 196 -5.95 -0.13 5.83
N ASN A 197 -4.77 0.28 6.30
CA ASN A 197 -3.78 -0.62 6.87
C ASN A 197 -3.61 -0.38 8.38
N TYR A 198 -3.29 -1.45 9.10
CA TYR A 198 -2.86 -1.38 10.49
C TYR A 198 -1.71 -2.35 10.74
N VAL A 199 -0.66 -1.84 11.40
CA VAL A 199 0.47 -2.64 11.88
C VAL A 199 0.33 -2.75 13.39
N GLY A 200 0.06 -3.95 13.86
CA GLY A 200 -0.12 -4.24 15.27
C GLY A 200 1.19 -4.49 15.98
N GLU A 201 1.34 -3.87 17.15
CA GLU A 201 2.35 -4.27 18.12
C GLU A 201 2.17 -5.75 18.52
N PRO A 202 3.23 -6.43 19.00
CA PRO A 202 3.15 -7.82 19.42
C PRO A 202 1.96 -8.13 20.34
N LEU A 203 1.00 -8.89 19.82
CA LEU A 203 -0.20 -9.29 20.56
C LEU A 203 0.14 -10.49 21.44
N ARG A 204 0.03 -10.34 22.76
CA ARG A 204 0.33 -11.41 23.71
C ARG A 204 -0.69 -12.54 23.65
N ASN A 205 -0.27 -13.73 24.07
CA ASN A 205 -1.11 -14.92 24.16
C ASN A 205 -2.45 -14.63 24.88
N LYS A 206 -3.56 -15.07 24.30
CA LYS A 206 -4.95 -14.88 24.75
C LYS A 206 -5.48 -13.45 24.74
N ASN A 207 -4.70 -12.46 24.29
CA ASN A 207 -5.19 -11.09 24.18
C ASN A 207 -5.91 -10.85 22.86
N LYS A 208 -6.82 -9.86 22.89
CA LYS A 208 -7.60 -9.38 21.75
C LYS A 208 -7.42 -7.89 21.58
N ILE A 209 -7.46 -7.41 20.34
CA ILE A 209 -7.44 -5.99 20.03
C ILE A 209 -8.42 -5.70 18.89
N ILE A 210 -9.33 -4.75 19.10
CA ILE A 210 -10.16 -4.20 18.03
C ILE A 210 -9.26 -3.32 17.17
N VAL A 211 -9.24 -3.60 15.87
CA VAL A 211 -8.40 -2.89 14.92
C VAL A 211 -9.21 -1.90 14.10
N PHE A 212 -10.37 -2.32 13.60
CA PHE A 212 -11.24 -1.48 12.80
C PHE A 212 -12.67 -1.53 13.34
N GLU A 213 -13.27 -0.36 13.47
CA GLU A 213 -14.66 -0.19 13.86
C GLU A 213 -15.27 0.92 13.01
N PHE A 214 -16.31 0.61 12.24
CA PHE A 214 -16.87 1.55 11.26
C PHE A 214 -18.33 1.31 10.96
N ASP A 215 -19.01 2.37 10.51
CA ASP A 215 -20.34 2.28 9.92
C ASP A 215 -20.23 2.21 8.39
N TYR A 216 -20.75 1.14 7.83
CA TYR A 216 -20.81 0.90 6.40
C TYR A 216 -22.18 1.28 5.85
N ILE A 217 -22.16 2.12 4.81
CA ILE A 217 -23.30 2.38 3.95
C ILE A 217 -22.83 2.18 2.51
N ARG A 218 -23.51 1.28 1.78
CA ARG A 218 -23.19 0.98 0.39
C ARG A 218 -23.08 2.24 -0.47
N GLY A 219 -21.95 2.38 -1.16
CA GLY A 219 -21.68 3.50 -2.06
C GLY A 219 -21.38 4.83 -1.37
N GLN A 220 -21.22 4.85 -0.05
CA GLN A 220 -20.75 6.02 0.70
C GLN A 220 -19.35 5.77 1.26
N GLU A 221 -18.68 6.86 1.59
CA GLU A 221 -17.44 6.84 2.36
C GLU A 221 -17.72 6.26 3.76
N PRO A 222 -16.91 5.29 4.24
CA PRO A 222 -17.12 4.71 5.56
C PRO A 222 -16.81 5.72 6.67
N ILE A 223 -17.59 5.67 7.75
CA ILE A 223 -17.33 6.44 8.96
C ILE A 223 -16.57 5.54 9.92
N ILE A 224 -15.26 5.79 10.08
CA ILE A 224 -14.42 5.02 11.01
C ILE A 224 -14.61 5.60 12.43
N ASN A 225 -15.14 4.78 13.34
CA ASN A 225 -15.58 5.19 14.68
C ASN A 225 -14.55 4.93 15.77
N ASN A 226 -13.72 3.91 15.61
CA ASN A 226 -12.61 3.65 16.50
C ASN A 226 -11.42 3.20 15.69
N SER A 227 -10.37 3.96 15.87
CA SER A 227 -9.18 3.87 15.08
C SER A 227 -8.06 3.86 16.12
N ASN A 228 -7.68 2.67 16.59
CA ASN A 228 -6.28 2.49 17.02
C ASN A 228 -5.35 2.65 15.80
N THR A 229 -5.92 2.63 14.60
CA THR A 229 -5.45 3.42 13.47
C THR A 229 -5.50 4.89 13.83
N ALA A 230 -4.39 5.61 13.92
CA ALA A 230 -4.51 7.00 13.54
C ALA A 230 -5.21 7.01 12.16
N SER A 231 -6.22 7.86 11.95
CA SER A 231 -6.53 8.31 10.60
C SER A 231 -5.28 9.05 10.15
N ILE A 232 -4.26 8.29 9.79
CA ILE A 232 -3.06 8.77 9.17
C ILE A 232 -3.61 9.27 7.86
N ASP A 233 -3.74 10.59 7.77
CA ASP A 233 -3.73 11.20 6.46
C ASP A 233 -2.40 10.74 5.86
N ILE A 234 -2.44 9.83 4.90
CA ILE A 234 -1.24 9.29 4.24
C ILE A 234 -0.36 10.45 3.75
N ASN A 235 -1.00 11.57 3.44
CA ASN A 235 -0.35 12.81 3.09
C ASN A 235 0.48 13.36 4.28
N GLU A 236 -0.02 13.33 5.50
CA GLU A 236 0.78 13.66 6.69
C GLU A 236 1.93 12.66 6.90
N GLU A 237 1.71 11.35 6.73
CA GLU A 237 2.77 10.33 6.91
C GLU A 237 3.88 10.39 5.86
N TRP A 238 3.56 10.83 4.64
CA TRP A 238 4.53 10.96 3.55
C TRP A 238 4.92 12.41 3.26
N ASN A 239 4.53 13.34 4.13
CA ASN A 239 4.75 14.78 3.99
C ASN A 239 4.28 15.35 2.64
N LEU A 240 3.14 14.86 2.15
CA LEU A 240 2.42 15.35 1.00
C LEU A 240 1.26 16.25 1.47
N GLN A 241 0.89 17.25 0.69
CA GLN A 241 -0.23 18.15 1.01
C GLN A 241 -1.03 18.54 -0.24
N GLU A 242 -0.44 18.32 -1.42
CA GLU A 242 -0.98 18.72 -2.71
C GLU A 242 -1.45 17.48 -3.47
N GLU A 243 -2.56 17.59 -4.21
CA GLU A 243 -3.07 16.51 -5.06
C GLU A 243 -2.10 16.20 -6.21
N PHE A 244 -1.46 17.23 -6.77
CA PHE A 244 -0.43 17.10 -7.80
C PHE A 244 0.92 17.53 -7.22
N VAL A 245 1.88 16.60 -7.21
CA VAL A 245 3.19 16.82 -6.62
C VAL A 245 4.26 16.79 -7.70
N LYS A 246 5.18 17.75 -7.66
CA LYS A 246 6.29 17.84 -8.60
C LYS A 246 7.16 16.57 -8.55
N VAL A 247 7.54 16.07 -9.72
CA VAL A 247 8.49 14.98 -9.88
C VAL A 247 9.90 15.55 -10.00
N ASN A 248 10.78 15.19 -9.06
CA ASN A 248 12.20 15.60 -9.05
C ASN A 248 13.10 14.64 -9.82
N GLY A 249 12.67 13.39 -10.00
CA GLY A 249 13.41 12.40 -10.78
C GLY A 249 12.53 11.22 -11.17
N ILE A 250 12.88 10.59 -12.30
CA ILE A 250 12.27 9.32 -12.72
C ILE A 250 13.38 8.32 -12.94
N THR A 251 13.27 7.14 -12.35
CA THR A 251 14.29 6.10 -12.45
C THR A 251 13.65 4.71 -12.50
N THR A 252 14.34 3.73 -13.09
CA THR A 252 13.95 2.33 -12.94
C THR A 252 14.27 1.84 -11.53
N SER A 253 13.80 0.66 -11.14
CA SER A 253 14.23 0.02 -9.89
C SER A 253 15.73 -0.34 -9.89
N PRO A 254 16.40 -0.32 -8.72
CA PRO A 254 17.83 -0.59 -8.57
C PRO A 254 18.36 -1.88 -9.23
N ASN A 255 17.53 -2.91 -9.29
CA ASN A 255 17.84 -4.19 -9.94
C ASN A 255 17.97 -4.11 -11.47
N PHE A 256 17.71 -2.94 -12.06
CA PHE A 256 17.88 -2.60 -13.48
C PHE A 256 18.86 -1.43 -13.72
N TRP A 257 19.55 -0.93 -12.70
CA TRP A 257 20.54 0.15 -12.89
C TRP A 257 21.84 -0.36 -13.50
N GLY A 258 22.43 0.45 -14.38
CA GLY A 258 23.69 0.12 -15.05
C GLY A 258 23.54 -1.12 -15.93
N ASN A 259 24.35 -2.15 -15.64
CA ASN A 259 24.34 -3.43 -16.38
C ASN A 259 23.43 -4.49 -15.73
N ASN A 260 22.76 -4.18 -14.62
CA ASN A 260 21.88 -5.13 -13.94
C ASN A 260 20.64 -5.42 -14.78
N GLN A 261 20.25 -6.70 -14.86
CA GLN A 261 19.01 -7.16 -15.50
C GLN A 261 18.32 -8.26 -14.68
N PHE A 262 18.07 -8.00 -13.40
CA PHE A 262 17.46 -8.98 -12.50
C PHE A 262 15.93 -8.90 -12.57
N SER A 263 15.36 -9.39 -13.67
CA SER A 263 13.91 -9.35 -13.94
C SER A 263 13.05 -10.17 -12.98
N LYS A 264 13.61 -11.21 -12.35
CA LYS A 264 12.88 -12.06 -11.38
C LYS A 264 12.31 -11.30 -10.17
N ASN A 265 12.82 -10.11 -9.89
CA ASN A 265 12.38 -9.25 -8.79
C ASN A 265 11.40 -8.16 -9.25
N GLY A 266 10.91 -8.24 -10.49
CA GLY A 266 10.07 -7.23 -11.11
C GLY A 266 10.88 -6.04 -11.63
N GLN A 267 10.40 -5.42 -12.70
CA GLN A 267 10.88 -4.12 -13.16
C GLN A 267 9.89 -3.06 -12.71
N HIS A 268 10.39 -1.98 -12.11
CA HIS A 268 9.56 -0.86 -11.68
C HIS A 268 10.09 0.46 -12.25
N ILE A 269 9.20 1.45 -12.37
CA ILE A 269 9.54 2.86 -12.55
C ILE A 269 9.14 3.61 -11.29
N PHE A 270 10.05 4.45 -10.79
CA PHE A 270 9.86 5.30 -9.63
C PHE A 270 9.85 6.76 -10.05
N PHE A 271 8.82 7.48 -9.63
CA PHE A 271 8.68 8.92 -9.73
C PHE A 271 9.00 9.51 -8.36
N ILE A 272 10.23 10.02 -8.19
CA ILE A 272 10.69 10.64 -6.95
C ILE A 272 10.06 12.02 -6.83
N LEU A 273 9.36 12.28 -5.73
CA LEU A 273 8.49 13.43 -5.57
C LEU A 273 9.10 14.50 -4.67
N ASP A 274 8.82 15.76 -5.00
CA ASP A 274 9.26 16.89 -4.19
C ASP A 274 8.65 16.83 -2.79
N LYS A 275 9.52 16.94 -1.78
CA LYS A 275 9.19 16.93 -0.34
C LYS A 275 8.49 15.66 0.18
N CYS A 276 8.31 14.65 -0.65
CA CYS A 276 7.81 13.35 -0.21
C CYS A 276 8.83 12.69 0.72
N LYS A 277 8.37 12.20 1.88
CA LYS A 277 9.22 11.61 2.91
C LYS A 277 8.41 10.70 3.83
N ASP A 278 8.79 9.43 3.99
CA ASP A 278 8.18 8.52 4.96
C ASP A 278 8.52 8.94 6.41
N LEU A 279 7.55 9.54 7.11
CA LEU A 279 7.65 9.96 8.51
C LEU A 279 7.43 8.81 9.51
N SER A 280 7.00 7.64 9.05
CA SER A 280 6.81 6.43 9.88
C SER A 280 8.12 5.70 10.22
N LYS A 281 9.26 6.22 9.73
CA LYS A 281 10.62 5.71 9.96
C LYS A 281 10.90 4.33 9.38
N GLY A 282 10.07 3.88 8.44
CA GLY A 282 10.28 2.63 7.70
C GLY A 282 10.44 1.39 8.57
N LYS A 283 9.83 1.34 9.77
CA LYS A 283 9.90 0.15 10.62
C LYS A 283 9.35 -1.08 9.88
N GLY A 284 10.12 -2.17 9.85
CA GLY A 284 9.75 -3.36 9.07
C GLY A 284 9.90 -3.21 7.57
N ARG A 285 10.65 -2.21 7.11
CA ARG A 285 10.85 -1.86 5.71
C ARG A 285 12.34 -1.57 5.46
N GLY A 286 12.85 -2.01 4.31
CA GLY A 286 14.25 -1.86 3.95
C GLY A 286 14.54 -2.63 2.67
N PHE A 287 14.64 -3.95 2.79
CA PHE A 287 14.74 -4.87 1.66
C PHE A 287 13.79 -6.05 1.85
N PHE A 288 13.41 -6.71 0.77
CA PHE A 288 12.68 -7.97 0.81
C PHE A 288 13.66 -9.14 0.72
N ASN A 289 13.33 -10.27 1.35
CA ASN A 289 14.20 -11.44 1.36
C ASN A 289 14.49 -12.02 -0.03
N GLU A 290 13.58 -11.80 -0.98
CA GLU A 290 13.73 -12.13 -2.39
C GLU A 290 14.81 -11.28 -3.09
N MET A 291 15.20 -10.14 -2.53
CA MET A 291 16.25 -9.27 -3.07
C MET A 291 17.66 -9.73 -2.65
N LEU A 292 17.76 -10.55 -1.61
CA LEU A 292 19.03 -10.96 -1.01
C LEU A 292 19.76 -12.05 -1.79
N LYS A 293 21.09 -12.02 -1.75
CA LYS A 293 21.95 -13.06 -2.33
C LYS A 293 21.57 -14.45 -1.80
N PRO A 294 21.68 -15.51 -2.63
CA PRO A 294 21.33 -16.87 -2.22
C PRO A 294 22.11 -17.38 -1.00
N GLU A 295 23.35 -16.94 -0.81
CA GLU A 295 24.21 -17.33 0.32
C GLU A 295 23.67 -16.87 1.69
N LEU A 296 22.84 -15.83 1.72
CA LEU A 296 22.21 -15.33 2.96
C LEU A 296 20.95 -16.12 3.34
N ARG A 297 20.60 -17.18 2.60
CA ARG A 297 19.37 -17.97 2.82
C ARG A 297 19.25 -18.52 4.24
N GLU A 298 20.35 -18.95 4.84
CA GLU A 298 20.35 -19.55 6.19
C GLU A 298 19.99 -18.53 7.28
N ILE A 299 20.28 -17.25 7.06
CA ILE A 299 20.06 -16.17 8.04
C ILE A 299 18.85 -15.28 7.71
N ARG A 300 18.07 -15.61 6.66
CA ARG A 300 16.91 -14.83 6.20
C ARG A 300 15.90 -14.51 7.30
N LYS A 301 15.60 -15.48 8.17
CA LYS A 301 14.68 -15.28 9.30
C LYS A 301 15.23 -14.27 10.30
N THR A 302 16.54 -14.29 10.53
CA THR A 302 17.23 -13.32 11.39
C THR A 302 17.17 -11.91 10.78
N LEU A 303 17.36 -11.79 9.47
CA LEU A 303 17.28 -10.51 8.76
C LEU A 303 15.84 -9.94 8.74
N GLU A 304 14.83 -10.79 8.54
CA GLU A 304 13.41 -10.41 8.67
C GLU A 304 13.09 -9.95 10.10
N ALA A 305 13.49 -10.72 11.10
CA ALA A 305 13.27 -10.35 12.50
C ALA A 305 13.94 -9.01 12.83
N TYR A 306 15.19 -8.82 12.38
CA TYR A 306 15.92 -7.57 12.56
C TYR A 306 15.23 -6.38 11.89
N THR A 307 14.88 -6.50 10.61
CA THR A 307 14.22 -5.43 9.84
C THR A 307 12.83 -5.11 10.39
N SER A 308 12.09 -6.10 10.90
CA SER A 308 10.76 -5.90 11.53
C SER A 308 10.78 -5.00 12.76
N GLN A 309 11.90 -4.95 13.49
CA GLN A 309 12.02 -4.20 14.75
C GLN A 309 12.89 -2.95 14.62
N THR A 310 13.68 -2.85 13.56
CA THR A 310 14.67 -1.78 13.38
C THR A 310 14.10 -0.68 12.50
N SER A 311 14.26 0.57 12.92
CA SER A 311 13.96 1.73 12.07
C SER A 311 15.12 1.95 11.09
N ILE A 312 14.82 2.42 9.89
CA ILE A 312 15.86 2.76 8.91
C ILE A 312 16.75 3.86 9.51
N GLU A 313 18.06 3.76 9.35
CA GLU A 313 18.98 4.81 9.80
C GLU A 313 18.94 6.01 8.84
N GLY A 314 19.07 7.23 9.36
CA GLY A 314 19.08 8.43 8.51
C GLY A 314 17.72 8.80 7.89
N VAL A 315 16.59 8.37 8.49
CA VAL A 315 15.23 8.74 8.02
C VAL A 315 15.09 10.24 7.80
N GLU A 316 15.79 11.06 8.57
CA GLU A 316 15.68 12.51 8.43
C GLU A 316 16.09 13.03 7.05
N ASP A 317 16.97 12.29 6.38
CA ASP A 317 17.49 12.57 5.05
C ASP A 317 16.77 11.80 3.93
N ALA A 318 15.65 11.13 4.21
CA ALA A 318 14.87 10.31 3.26
C ALA A 318 14.20 11.15 2.15
N ASN A 319 15.01 11.64 1.21
CA ASN A 319 14.60 12.49 0.09
C ASN A 319 14.31 11.72 -1.21
N ALA A 320 14.51 10.41 -1.22
CA ALA A 320 14.28 9.53 -2.35
C ALA A 320 12.96 8.75 -2.19
N CYS A 321 11.89 9.47 -1.87
CA CYS A 321 10.53 8.94 -1.74
C CYS A 321 9.65 9.41 -2.89
N GLY A 322 8.63 8.63 -3.22
CA GLY A 322 7.73 8.98 -4.31
C GLY A 322 6.73 7.88 -4.64
N LEU A 323 6.38 7.73 -5.92
CA LEU A 323 5.45 6.69 -6.38
C LEU A 323 6.16 5.65 -7.24
N GLY A 324 5.80 4.38 -7.06
CA GLY A 324 6.34 3.27 -7.83
C GLY A 324 5.30 2.45 -8.57
N TYR A 325 5.66 2.06 -9.79
CA TYR A 325 4.80 1.31 -10.68
C TYR A 325 5.56 0.13 -11.29
N SER A 326 5.01 -1.08 -11.13
CA SER A 326 5.58 -2.30 -11.71
C SER A 326 5.21 -2.46 -13.18
N GLN A 327 6.05 -3.17 -13.94
CA GLN A 327 5.79 -3.54 -15.33
C GLN A 327 4.53 -4.38 -15.52
N GLU A 328 4.26 -5.29 -14.58
CA GLU A 328 3.12 -6.21 -14.66
C GLU A 328 1.82 -5.59 -14.09
N GLY A 329 1.87 -4.37 -13.55
CA GLY A 329 0.72 -3.73 -12.91
C GLY A 329 -0.09 -2.81 -13.83
N ASN A 330 -1.34 -2.53 -13.46
CA ASN A 330 -2.10 -1.41 -14.02
C ASN A 330 -1.61 -0.11 -13.40
N TRP A 331 -1.33 0.89 -14.23
CA TRP A 331 -0.74 2.15 -13.75
C TRP A 331 -1.81 3.17 -13.39
N ASP A 332 -2.77 3.40 -14.29
CA ASP A 332 -3.77 4.47 -14.17
C ASP A 332 -3.18 5.83 -13.70
N LEU A 333 -1.91 6.06 -14.00
CA LEU A 333 -1.09 7.17 -13.53
C LEU A 333 -1.49 8.46 -14.24
N VAL A 334 -1.92 9.47 -13.49
CA VAL A 334 -2.25 10.79 -14.06
C VAL A 334 -1.11 11.76 -13.84
N LEU A 335 -0.58 12.29 -14.94
CA LEU A 335 0.47 13.30 -14.97
C LEU A 335 -0.08 14.63 -15.46
N ARG A 336 0.37 15.72 -14.83
CA ARG A 336 0.28 17.08 -15.36
C ARG A 336 1.66 17.46 -15.89
N VAL A 337 1.75 17.66 -17.20
CA VAL A 337 3.02 17.89 -17.90
C VAL A 337 3.01 19.25 -18.56
N THR A 338 4.05 20.03 -18.30
CA THR A 338 4.30 21.32 -18.95
C THR A 338 5.45 21.19 -19.95
N SER A 339 5.20 21.62 -21.19
CA SER A 339 6.17 21.69 -22.29
C SER A 339 5.87 22.94 -23.13
N GLU A 340 6.91 23.70 -23.49
CA GLU A 340 6.80 24.88 -24.37
C GLU A 340 5.75 25.89 -23.89
N GLY A 341 5.63 26.07 -22.57
CA GLY A 341 4.66 26.97 -21.95
C GLY A 341 3.19 26.50 -21.97
N SER A 342 2.93 25.26 -22.40
CA SER A 342 1.59 24.64 -22.38
C SER A 342 1.53 23.49 -21.38
N THR A 343 0.41 23.37 -20.66
CA THR A 343 0.17 22.29 -19.70
C THR A 343 -0.90 21.34 -20.21
N ARG A 344 -0.65 20.03 -20.14
CA ARG A 344 -1.58 18.97 -20.53
C ARG A 344 -1.65 17.86 -19.49
N PHE A 345 -2.81 17.21 -19.41
CA PHE A 345 -2.99 16.01 -18.57
C PHE A 345 -2.80 14.75 -19.43
N ILE A 346 -1.98 13.85 -18.92
CA ILE A 346 -1.65 12.58 -19.57
C ILE A 346 -1.98 11.47 -18.58
N LYS A 347 -2.71 10.45 -19.06
CA LYS A 347 -2.92 9.21 -18.31
C LYS A 347 -2.02 8.12 -18.87
N ILE A 348 -1.18 7.54 -18.02
CA ILE A 348 -0.40 6.35 -18.30
C ILE A 348 -1.17 5.15 -17.75
N ASP A 349 -1.77 4.36 -18.62
CA ASP A 349 -2.63 3.24 -18.24
C ASP A 349 -1.83 1.95 -17.97
N ARG A 350 -0.76 1.71 -18.72
CA ARG A 350 0.09 0.52 -18.62
C ARG A 350 1.51 0.77 -19.14
N TRP A 351 2.36 -0.26 -19.07
CA TRP A 351 3.75 -0.18 -19.49
C TRP A 351 3.93 -0.02 -21.02
N ASP A 352 3.35 -0.92 -21.84
CA ASP A 352 3.55 -0.98 -23.30
C ASP A 352 2.28 -0.95 -24.18
#